data_AF-A0A060BJ39-F1
#
_entry.id   AF-A0A060BJ39-F1
#
_cell.length_a   1.000
_cell.length_b   1.000
_cell.length_c   1.000
_cell.angle_alpha   90.00
_cell.angle_beta   90.00
_cell.angle_gamma   90.00
#
_symmetry.space_group_name_H-M   'P 1'
#
loop_
_entity.id
_entity.type
_entity.pdbx_description
1 polymer ?
#
loop_
_entity_poly.entity_id
_entity_poly.type
_entity_poly.pdbx_seq_one_letter_code
_entity_poly.pdbx_strand_id
1 'polypeptide(L)'
;MPVARVLPGHDVLEFSLKQTDKGQAVERLREHVHADAVFYAGDDRTDEDVFRSLGAQDLGVHVGDGRTAAEYRVADPRALANL
;
A
#
# COMPACT_ATOMS: atom_id res chain seq x y z
N MET A 1 4.14 22.58 18.50
CA MET A 1 5.11 21.94 17.58
C MET A 1 4.43 20.70 17.01
N PRO A 2 4.21 20.58 15.70
CA PRO A 2 3.57 19.38 15.16
C PRO A 2 4.47 18.17 15.39
N VAL A 3 3.87 17.06 15.84
CA VAL A 3 4.59 15.81 16.12
C VAL A 3 4.77 15.09 14.78
N ALA A 4 5.99 15.01 14.26
CA ALA A 4 6.27 14.29 13.03
C ALA A 4 6.21 12.76 13.27
N ARG A 5 5.62 12.01 12.34
CA ARG A 5 5.75 10.55 12.33
C ARG A 5 7.14 10.21 11.79
N VAL A 6 7.87 9.36 12.53
CA VAL A 6 9.17 8.83 12.12
C VAL A 6 8.97 7.39 11.66
N LEU A 7 9.29 7.10 10.41
CA LEU A 7 9.23 5.76 9.83
C LEU A 7 10.66 5.29 9.51
N PRO A 8 11.16 4.22 10.15
CA PRO A 8 12.39 3.59 9.73
C PRO A 8 12.15 2.80 8.43
N GLY A 9 12.95 3.10 7.41
CA GLY A 9 13.03 2.36 6.15
C GLY A 9 14.37 1.62 6.03
N HIS A 10 14.63 1.00 4.88
CA HIS A 10 15.89 0.31 4.62
C HIS A 10 17.03 1.31 4.41
N ASP A 11 17.88 1.49 5.44
CA ASP A 11 18.97 2.48 5.49
C ASP A 11 18.54 3.95 5.34
N VAL A 12 17.26 4.26 5.57
CA VAL A 12 16.73 5.62 5.54
C VAL A 12 15.78 5.89 6.70
N LEU A 13 15.70 7.15 7.13
CA LEU A 13 14.75 7.60 8.15
C LEU A 13 13.83 8.66 7.53
N GLU A 14 12.54 8.37 7.49
CA GLU A 14 11.54 9.26 6.91
C GLU A 14 10.82 10.08 7.98
N PHE A 15 10.68 11.37 7.72
CA PHE A 15 9.92 12.30 8.56
C PHE A 15 8.74 12.85 7.76
N SER A 16 7.52 12.51 8.17
CA SER A 16 6.32 13.10 7.57
C SER A 16 5.56 13.95 8.58
N LEU A 17 5.29 15.20 8.20
CA LEU A 17 4.38 16.12 8.90
C LEU A 17 2.91 15.87 8.56
N LYS A 18 2.66 15.09 7.50
CA LYS A 18 1.32 14.75 7.02
C LYS A 18 1.05 13.30 7.38
N GLN A 19 -0.05 13.04 8.09
CA GLN A 19 -0.60 11.69 8.21
C GLN A 19 -1.19 11.26 6.86
N THR A 20 -0.37 11.22 5.80
CA THR A 20 -0.80 10.66 4.52
C THR A 20 -0.57 9.17 4.61
N ASP A 21 -1.59 8.49 5.09
CA ASP A 21 -1.75 7.06 4.95
C ASP A 21 -1.96 6.74 3.46
N LYS A 22 -1.16 5.83 2.88
CA LYS A 22 -1.30 5.39 1.49
C LYS A 22 -2.74 4.88 1.24
N GLY A 23 -3.38 4.26 2.23
CA GLY A 23 -4.78 3.82 2.15
C GLY A 23 -5.74 4.98 1.85
N GLN A 24 -5.62 6.10 2.57
CA GLN A 24 -6.44 7.28 2.29
C GLN A 24 -6.13 7.94 0.94
N ALA A 25 -4.90 7.79 0.42
CA ALA A 25 -4.58 8.30 -0.91
C ALA A 25 -5.30 7.47 -1.99
N VAL A 26 -5.34 6.15 -1.83
CA VAL A 26 -6.04 5.23 -2.71
C VAL A 26 -7.56 5.45 -2.66
N GLU A 27 -8.15 5.63 -1.47
CA GLU A 27 -9.58 5.96 -1.33
C GLU A 27 -9.94 7.27 -2.05
N ARG A 28 -9.14 8.33 -1.86
CA ARG A 28 -9.36 9.61 -2.56
C ARG A 28 -9.25 9.47 -4.08
N LEU A 29 -8.31 8.66 -4.57
CA LEU A 29 -8.19 8.40 -6.00
C LEU A 29 -9.40 7.63 -6.54
N ARG A 30 -9.88 6.62 -5.80
CA ARG A 30 -11.10 5.88 -6.16
C ARG A 30 -12.29 6.82 -6.33
N GLU A 31 -12.52 7.71 -5.37
CA GLU A 31 -13.59 8.70 -5.43
C GLU A 31 -13.42 9.66 -6.60
N HIS A 32 -12.19 10.13 -6.84
CA HIS A 32 -11.89 11.11 -7.87
C HIS A 32 -12.12 10.59 -9.29
N VAL A 33 -11.78 9.32 -9.55
CA VAL A 33 -11.93 8.71 -10.88
C VAL A 33 -13.20 7.88 -11.02
N HIS A 34 -14.01 7.79 -9.96
CA HIS A 34 -15.18 6.92 -9.88
C HIS A 34 -14.86 5.46 -10.22
N ALA A 35 -13.77 4.91 -9.67
CA ALA A 35 -13.37 3.54 -9.96
C ALA A 35 -14.35 2.53 -9.33
N ASP A 36 -14.81 1.58 -10.13
CA ASP A 36 -15.61 0.44 -9.65
C ASP A 36 -14.78 -0.47 -8.72
N ALA A 37 -13.51 -0.71 -9.09
CA ALA A 37 -12.58 -1.55 -8.34
C ALA A 37 -11.15 -0.98 -8.35
N VAL A 38 -10.37 -1.35 -7.34
CA VAL A 38 -8.95 -1.00 -7.19
C VAL A 38 -8.08 -2.23 -7.35
N PHE A 39 -7.05 -2.15 -8.19
CA PHE A 39 -5.91 -3.05 -8.15
C PHE A 39 -4.73 -2.36 -7.47
N TYR A 40 -4.14 -3.02 -6.48
CA TYR A 40 -3.00 -2.48 -5.74
C TYR A 40 -1.91 -3.54 -5.55
N ALA A 41 -0.68 -3.19 -5.91
CA ALA A 41 0.50 -4.02 -5.69
C ALA A 41 1.56 -3.24 -4.91
N GLY A 42 2.06 -3.84 -3.83
CA GLY A 42 3.02 -3.21 -2.91
C GLY A 42 3.93 -4.24 -2.24
N ASP A 43 5.08 -3.80 -1.74
CA ASP A 43 6.15 -4.66 -1.19
C ASP A 43 6.51 -4.32 0.26
N ASP A 44 6.08 -3.16 0.77
CA ASP A 44 6.57 -2.61 2.04
C ASP A 44 5.52 -2.52 3.14
N ARG A 45 5.97 -2.15 4.36
CA ARG A 45 5.10 -2.05 5.53
C ARG A 45 4.05 -0.92 5.43
N THR A 46 4.28 0.09 4.63
CA THR A 46 3.33 1.20 4.41
C THR A 46 2.19 0.78 3.47
N ASP A 47 2.41 -0.22 2.62
CA ASP A 47 1.39 -0.79 1.73
C ASP A 47 0.33 -1.61 2.47
N GLU A 48 0.66 -2.10 3.68
CA GLU A 48 -0.26 -2.81 4.58
C GLU A 48 -1.46 -1.98 5.01
N ASP A 49 -1.33 -0.65 5.06
CA ASP A 49 -2.47 0.22 5.33
C ASP A 49 -3.45 0.22 4.15
N VAL A 50 -2.96 0.13 2.90
CA VAL A 50 -3.80 0.02 1.70
C VAL A 50 -4.47 -1.34 1.64
N PHE A 51 -3.73 -2.43 1.84
CA PHE A 51 -4.31 -3.78 1.79
C PHE A 51 -5.47 -3.94 2.77
N ARG A 52 -5.37 -3.33 3.97
CA ARG A 52 -6.46 -3.34 4.96
C ARG A 52 -7.66 -2.46 4.59
N SER A 53 -7.50 -1.47 3.71
CA SER A 53 -8.59 -0.59 3.27
C SER A 53 -9.31 -1.11 2.01
N LEU A 54 -8.77 -2.13 1.34
CA LEU A 54 -9.39 -2.71 0.15
C LEU A 54 -10.75 -3.34 0.47
N GLY A 55 -11.74 -3.04 -0.38
CA GLY A 55 -13.08 -3.61 -0.31
C GLY A 55 -13.18 -4.96 -1.02
N ALA A 56 -14.34 -5.60 -0.91
CA ALA A 56 -14.57 -6.96 -1.43
C ALA A 56 -14.44 -7.12 -2.97
N GLN A 57 -14.44 -6.02 -3.72
CA GLN A 57 -14.28 -6.02 -5.18
C GLN A 57 -12.85 -5.63 -5.61
N ASP A 58 -12.01 -5.26 -4.66
CA ASP A 58 -10.67 -4.77 -4.91
C ASP A 58 -9.65 -5.92 -4.82
N LEU A 59 -8.52 -5.78 -5.52
CA LEU A 59 -7.50 -6.81 -5.62
C LEU A 59 -6.16 -6.29 -5.08
N GLY A 60 -5.72 -6.87 -3.96
CA GLY A 60 -4.42 -6.57 -3.33
C GLY A 60 -3.39 -7.67 -3.57
N VAL A 61 -2.20 -7.30 -4.04
CA VAL A 61 -1.06 -8.21 -4.27
C VAL A 61 0.17 -7.73 -3.50
N HIS A 62 0.65 -8.56 -2.57
CA HIS A 62 1.95 -8.34 -1.92
C HIS A 62 3.08 -8.86 -2.81
N VAL A 63 4.16 -8.09 -2.93
CA VAL A 63 5.37 -8.47 -3.67
C VAL A 63 6.49 -8.78 -2.69
N GLY A 64 7.04 -9.99 -2.76
CA GLY A 64 8.12 -10.44 -1.88
C GLY A 64 7.63 -11.28 -0.71
N ASP A 65 8.48 -11.38 0.31
CA ASP A 65 8.25 -12.18 1.51
C ASP A 65 7.70 -11.33 2.67
N GLY A 66 7.37 -11.96 3.80
CA GLY A 66 6.92 -11.28 5.03
C GLY A 66 5.41 -11.38 5.28
N ARG A 67 4.96 -10.91 6.44
CA ARG A 67 3.52 -10.93 6.77
C ARG A 67 2.80 -9.81 6.04
N THR A 68 1.64 -10.12 5.46
CA THR A 68 0.81 -9.16 4.73
C THR A 68 -0.68 -9.40 4.97
N ALA A 69 -1.47 -8.34 4.87
CA ALA A 69 -2.93 -8.37 4.76
C ALA A 69 -3.44 -8.55 3.32
N ALA A 70 -2.58 -8.51 2.30
CA ALA A 70 -2.98 -8.75 0.92
C ALA A 70 -3.54 -10.17 0.72
N GLU A 71 -4.55 -10.30 -0.13
CA GLU A 71 -5.17 -11.59 -0.47
C GLU A 71 -4.24 -12.46 -1.33
N TYR A 72 -3.44 -11.83 -2.19
CA TYR A 72 -2.52 -12.52 -3.10
C TYR A 72 -1.08 -12.11 -2.85
N ARG A 73 -0.15 -12.97 -3.28
CA ARG A 73 1.30 -12.74 -3.21
C ARG A 73 2.00 -13.20 -4.46
N VAL A 74 3.03 -12.45 -4.84
CA VAL A 74 4.05 -12.85 -5.81
C VAL A 74 5.45 -12.77 -5.21
N ALA A 75 6.38 -13.54 -5.75
CA ALA A 75 7.73 -13.64 -5.19
C ALA A 75 8.57 -12.37 -5.36
N ASP A 76 8.41 -11.67 -6.48
CA ASP A 76 9.23 -10.49 -6.81
C ASP A 76 8.54 -9.62 -7.88
N PRO A 77 9.08 -8.41 -8.18
CA PRO A 77 8.51 -7.53 -9.20
C PRO A 77 8.45 -8.13 -10.61
N ARG A 78 9.33 -9.08 -10.96
CA ARG A 78 9.27 -9.76 -12.27
C ARG A 78 8.11 -10.74 -12.32
N ALA A 79 7.86 -11.46 -11.24
CA ALA A 79 6.70 -12.32 -11.11
C ALA A 79 5.39 -11.51 -11.24
N LEU A 80 5.34 -10.31 -10.63
CA LEU A 80 4.21 -9.39 -10.82
C LEU A 80 4.02 -8.98 -12.28
N ALA A 81 5.11 -8.64 -12.98
CA ALA A 81 5.04 -8.18 -14.37
C ALA A 81 4.62 -9.28 -15.37
N ASN A 82 4.67 -10.55 -14.97
CA ASN A 82 4.30 -11.70 -15.81
C ASN A 82 2.91 -12.28 -15.48
N LEU A 83 2.12 -11.58 -14.65
CA LEU A 83 0.73 -11.94 -14.33
C LEU A 83 -0.25 -11.63 -15.47
#